data_AF-A0AAE1RVQ0-F1
#
_entry.id   AF-A0AAE1RVQ0-F1
#
_cell.length_a   1.000
_cell.length_b   1.000
_cell.length_c   1.000
_cell.angle_alpha   90.00
_cell.angle_beta   90.00
_cell.angle_gamma   90.00
#
_symmetry.space_group_name_H-M   'P 1'
#
loop_
_entity.id
_entity.type
_entity.pdbx_description
1 polymer ?
#
loop_
_entity_poly.entity_id
_entity_poly.type
_entity_poly.pdbx_seq_one_letter_code
_entity_poly.pdbx_strand_id
1 'polypeptide(L)'
;MLCWPMFSSGHQGAILASLIPGLNIIKMLLLGLGIWKDDATVKSMSRFGDHRELLKGPLYYALAITCACAVYWRYSPISIGLICNLCAGDGIADIVGRRFGKQKLPYNKNKSFAGSVAMATAGFLASIGYLHYFSLFGYIEVSSKTVLGFLFVSLAAALVESHPLSSELDDNLTVPLISVLVGSLVI
;
A
#
# COMPACT_ATOMS: atom_id res chain seq x y z
N MET A 1 -10.97 0.78 1.80
CA MET A 1 -11.36 -0.39 2.63
C MET A 1 -12.55 -0.11 3.53
N LEU A 2 -12.58 1.00 4.30
CA LEU A 2 -13.70 1.30 5.21
C LEU A 2 -15.09 1.23 4.55
N CYS A 3 -15.25 1.79 3.34
CA CYS A 3 -16.54 1.78 2.63
C CYS A 3 -16.85 0.48 1.87
N TRP A 4 -15.95 -0.51 1.86
CA TRP A 4 -16.16 -1.77 1.12
C TRP A 4 -17.41 -2.58 1.56
N PRO A 5 -17.84 -2.57 2.83
CA PRO A 5 -19.10 -3.19 3.23
C PRO A 5 -20.34 -2.56 2.59
N MET A 6 -20.27 -1.30 2.11
CA MET A 6 -21.38 -0.62 1.45
C MET A 6 -21.62 -1.10 0.01
N PHE A 7 -20.65 -1.79 -0.60
CA PHE A 7 -20.77 -2.32 -1.94
C PHE A 7 -21.36 -3.73 -1.92
N SER A 8 -21.96 -4.12 -3.06
CA SER A 8 -22.53 -5.46 -3.22
C SER A 8 -21.45 -6.55 -3.10
N SER A 9 -21.87 -7.75 -2.71
CA SER A 9 -20.98 -8.89 -2.45
C SER A 9 -20.37 -9.49 -3.71
N GLY A 10 -21.00 -9.29 -4.88
CA GLY A 10 -20.58 -9.87 -6.15
C GLY A 10 -19.46 -9.11 -6.86
N HIS A 11 -19.02 -9.66 -7.99
CA HIS A 11 -17.94 -9.11 -8.81
C HIS A 11 -18.24 -7.68 -9.32
N GLN A 12 -19.52 -7.35 -9.52
CA GLN A 12 -19.95 -6.00 -9.86
C GLN A 12 -19.63 -4.98 -8.76
N GLY A 13 -19.78 -5.36 -7.49
CA GLY A 13 -19.40 -4.52 -6.36
C GLY A 13 -17.90 -4.26 -6.33
N ALA A 14 -17.10 -5.28 -6.65
CA ALA A 14 -15.65 -5.16 -6.76
C ALA A 14 -15.24 -4.16 -7.83
N ILE A 15 -15.83 -4.27 -9.03
CA ILE A 15 -15.57 -3.36 -10.15
C ILE A 15 -15.97 -1.93 -9.77
N LEU A 16 -17.16 -1.72 -9.21
CA LEU A 16 -17.64 -0.39 -8.82
C LEU A 16 -16.74 0.27 -7.79
N ALA A 17 -16.26 -0.48 -6.79
CA ALA A 17 -15.35 0.05 -5.81
C ALA A 17 -13.93 0.25 -6.35
N SER A 18 -13.47 -0.58 -7.30
CA SER A 18 -12.17 -0.39 -7.96
C SER A 18 -12.18 0.78 -8.94
N LEU A 19 -13.34 1.21 -9.43
CA LEU A 19 -13.46 2.43 -10.24
C LEU A 19 -13.04 3.68 -9.46
N ILE A 20 -13.24 3.73 -8.13
CA ILE A 20 -12.85 4.90 -7.32
C ILE A 20 -11.33 5.15 -7.40
N PRO A 21 -10.44 4.21 -7.04
CA PRO A 21 -9.01 4.38 -7.27
C PRO A 21 -8.65 4.34 -8.77
N GLY A 22 -9.44 3.66 -9.61
CA GLY A 22 -9.26 3.63 -11.07
C GLY A 22 -9.40 5.01 -11.74
N LEU A 23 -10.33 5.84 -11.29
CA LEU A 23 -10.46 7.23 -11.74
C LEU A 23 -9.22 8.05 -11.37
N ASN A 24 -8.60 7.74 -10.22
CA ASN A 24 -7.36 8.38 -9.81
C ASN A 24 -6.20 8.03 -10.76
N ILE A 25 -6.15 6.81 -11.29
CA ILE A 25 -5.17 6.41 -12.33
C ILE A 25 -5.33 7.29 -13.57
N ILE A 26 -6.57 7.47 -14.06
CA ILE A 26 -6.83 8.33 -15.22
C ILE A 26 -6.39 9.76 -14.94
N LYS A 27 -6.69 10.29 -13.74
CA LYS A 27 -6.22 11.62 -13.31
C LYS A 27 -4.69 11.71 -13.34
N MET A 28 -3.97 10.73 -12.78
CA MET A 28 -2.50 10.72 -12.79
C MET A 28 -1.94 10.67 -14.22
N LEU A 29 -2.56 9.90 -15.13
CA LEU A 29 -2.15 9.83 -16.52
C LEU A 29 -2.37 11.15 -17.26
N LEU A 30 -3.54 11.78 -17.11
CA LEU A 30 -3.87 13.05 -17.76
C LEU A 30 -2.94 14.19 -17.31
N LEU A 31 -2.66 14.26 -16.01
CA LEU A 31 -1.73 15.25 -15.45
C LEU A 31 -0.29 14.94 -15.82
N GLY A 32 0.13 13.68 -15.71
CA GLY A 32 1.50 13.26 -15.97
C GLY A 32 1.92 13.32 -17.44
N LEU A 33 0.97 13.13 -18.36
CA LEU A 33 1.17 13.34 -19.80
C LEU A 33 1.06 14.82 -20.21
N GLY A 34 0.72 15.73 -19.28
CA GLY A 34 0.57 17.15 -19.53
C GLY A 34 -0.66 17.52 -20.37
N ILE A 35 -1.61 16.59 -20.53
CA ILE A 35 -2.88 16.81 -21.26
C ILE A 35 -3.77 17.75 -20.46
N TRP A 36 -3.76 17.61 -19.13
CA TRP A 36 -4.48 18.48 -18.21
C TRP A 36 -3.48 19.18 -17.29
N LYS A 37 -3.64 20.50 -17.11
CA LYS A 37 -2.84 21.29 -16.18
C LYS A 37 -3.64 21.58 -14.92
N ASP A 38 -3.23 20.94 -13.83
CA ASP A 38 -3.70 21.22 -12.48
C ASP A 38 -2.48 21.34 -11.56
N ASP A 39 -1.93 22.56 -11.51
CA ASP A 39 -0.71 22.85 -10.77
C ASP A 39 -0.86 22.60 -9.27
N ALA A 40 -2.09 22.70 -8.73
CA ALA A 40 -2.35 22.41 -7.33
C ALA A 40 -2.19 20.91 -7.03
N THR A 41 -2.76 20.04 -7.88
CA THR A 41 -2.59 18.59 -7.73
C THR A 41 -1.12 18.20 -7.95
N VAL A 42 -0.47 18.70 -9.01
CA VAL A 42 0.94 18.40 -9.30
C VAL A 42 1.83 18.79 -8.13
N LYS A 43 1.65 20.00 -7.57
CA LYS A 43 2.45 20.47 -6.43
C LYS A 43 2.25 19.64 -5.16
N SER A 44 1.05 19.09 -4.96
CA SER A 44 0.77 18.25 -3.79
C SER A 44 1.31 16.81 -3.90
N MET A 45 1.52 16.31 -5.13
CA MET A 45 1.84 14.91 -5.40
C MET A 45 3.20 14.68 -6.06
N SER A 46 3.92 15.74 -6.43
CA SER A 46 5.29 15.67 -6.94
C SER A 46 6.27 16.33 -5.97
N ARG A 47 7.51 15.83 -5.94
CA ARG A 47 8.58 16.36 -5.08
C ARG A 47 9.26 17.57 -5.72
N PHE A 48 9.45 17.56 -7.04
CA PHE A 48 10.13 18.64 -7.76
C PHE A 48 9.20 19.50 -8.62
N GLY A 49 7.87 19.31 -8.53
CA GLY A 49 6.92 20.01 -9.38
C GLY A 49 6.84 19.46 -10.81
N ASP A 50 7.53 18.36 -11.11
CA ASP A 50 7.46 17.72 -12.42
C ASP A 50 6.25 16.79 -12.49
N HIS A 51 5.33 17.10 -13.40
CA HIS A 51 4.17 16.31 -13.78
C HIS A 51 4.52 14.84 -14.05
N ARG A 52 5.71 14.57 -14.62
CA ARG A 52 6.13 13.20 -14.96
C ARG A 52 6.36 12.31 -13.73
N GLU A 53 6.59 12.88 -12.55
CA GLU A 53 6.68 12.10 -11.31
C GLU A 53 5.36 11.42 -10.96
N LEU A 54 4.22 12.00 -11.38
CA LEU A 54 2.90 11.40 -11.18
C LEU A 54 2.76 10.05 -11.88
N LEU A 55 3.53 9.81 -12.94
CA LEU A 55 3.56 8.55 -13.69
C LEU A 55 4.40 7.45 -13.04
N LYS A 56 5.07 7.74 -11.90
CA LYS A 56 5.88 6.79 -11.15
C LYS A 56 5.14 6.39 -9.86
N GLY A 57 5.68 6.74 -8.69
CA GLY A 57 5.14 6.36 -7.38
C GLY A 57 3.63 6.53 -7.22
N PRO A 58 3.05 7.72 -7.49
CA PRO A 58 1.60 7.92 -7.37
C PRO A 58 0.76 6.98 -8.27
N LEU A 59 1.22 6.75 -9.51
CA LEU A 59 0.57 5.84 -10.43
C LEU A 59 0.68 4.39 -9.96
N TYR A 60 1.86 3.93 -9.54
CA TYR A 60 2.06 2.57 -9.02
C TYR A 60 1.23 2.32 -7.77
N TYR A 61 1.16 3.30 -6.87
CA TYR A 61 0.33 3.25 -5.68
C TYR A 61 -1.16 3.08 -6.03
N ALA A 62 -1.67 3.91 -6.94
CA ALA A 62 -3.06 3.83 -7.38
C ALA A 62 -3.38 2.51 -8.11
N LEU A 63 -2.44 2.02 -8.93
CA LEU A 63 -2.54 0.73 -9.60
C LEU A 63 -2.59 -0.42 -8.61
N ALA A 64 -1.68 -0.46 -7.63
CA ALA A 64 -1.63 -1.51 -6.62
C ALA A 64 -2.95 -1.62 -5.85
N ILE A 65 -3.50 -0.48 -5.40
CA ILE A 65 -4.80 -0.45 -4.70
C ILE A 65 -5.94 -0.88 -5.63
N THR A 66 -5.95 -0.41 -6.88
CA THR A 66 -7.00 -0.76 -7.86
C THR A 66 -7.00 -2.26 -8.16
N CYS A 67 -5.83 -2.85 -8.40
CA CYS A 67 -5.66 -4.28 -8.64
C CYS A 67 -6.04 -5.10 -7.41
N ALA A 68 -5.61 -4.69 -6.21
CA ALA A 68 -5.98 -5.35 -4.96
C ALA A 68 -7.51 -5.34 -4.74
N CYS A 69 -8.16 -4.22 -5.09
CA CYS A 69 -9.60 -4.07 -5.04
C CYS A 69 -10.30 -4.98 -6.05
N ALA A 70 -9.87 -4.98 -7.32
CA ALA A 70 -10.52 -5.72 -8.40
C ALA A 70 -10.33 -7.25 -8.30
N VAL A 71 -9.15 -7.72 -7.91
CA VAL A 71 -8.79 -9.15 -7.94
C VAL A 71 -9.10 -9.85 -6.62
N TYR A 72 -8.57 -9.32 -5.51
CA TYR A 72 -8.63 -9.99 -4.20
C TYR A 72 -9.89 -9.60 -3.41
N TRP A 73 -10.42 -8.39 -3.66
CA TRP A 73 -11.64 -7.87 -3.06
C TRP A 73 -11.69 -8.00 -1.52
N ARG A 74 -12.88 -7.86 -0.92
CA ARG A 74 -13.08 -7.80 0.55
C ARG A 74 -13.06 -9.15 1.28
N TYR A 75 -12.95 -10.26 0.55
CA TYR A 75 -12.94 -11.61 1.12
C TYR A 75 -11.53 -12.20 1.25
N SER A 76 -10.53 -11.56 0.65
CA SER A 76 -9.16 -12.04 0.69
C SER A 76 -8.35 -11.30 1.76
N PRO A 77 -7.74 -12.00 2.73
CA PRO A 77 -6.85 -11.36 3.67
C PRO A 77 -5.58 -10.81 2.98
N ILE A 78 -5.21 -11.32 1.81
CA ILE A 78 -4.06 -10.81 1.04
C ILE A 78 -4.27 -9.34 0.64
N SER A 79 -5.49 -8.94 0.25
CA SER A 79 -5.78 -7.55 -0.09
C SER A 79 -5.60 -6.62 1.10
N ILE A 80 -5.99 -7.08 2.30
CA ILE A 80 -5.83 -6.35 3.55
C ILE A 80 -4.35 -6.11 3.82
N GLY A 81 -3.55 -7.17 3.82
CA GLY A 81 -2.11 -7.08 4.10
C GLY A 81 -1.38 -6.16 3.12
N LEU A 82 -1.69 -6.28 1.82
CA LEU A 82 -1.13 -5.42 0.78
C LEU A 82 -1.48 -3.95 1.01
N ILE A 83 -2.77 -3.63 1.14
CA ILE A 83 -3.21 -2.24 1.26
C ILE A 83 -2.74 -1.65 2.58
N CYS A 84 -2.73 -2.41 3.67
CA CYS A 84 -2.24 -1.94 4.96
C CYS A 84 -0.73 -1.67 4.95
N ASN A 85 0.08 -2.56 4.39
CA ASN A 85 1.53 -2.32 4.29
C ASN A 85 1.86 -1.15 3.37
N LEU A 86 1.15 -1.02 2.24
CA LEU A 86 1.33 0.09 1.31
C LEU A 86 0.85 1.43 1.89
N CYS A 87 -0.32 1.49 2.53
CA CYS A 87 -0.91 2.75 2.99
C CYS A 87 -0.44 3.13 4.40
N ALA A 88 -0.58 2.21 5.36
CA ALA A 88 -0.29 2.47 6.76
C ALA A 88 1.20 2.23 7.07
N GLY A 89 1.77 1.13 6.56
CA GLY A 89 3.18 0.79 6.72
C GLY A 89 4.09 1.88 6.14
N ASP A 90 4.08 2.05 4.82
CA ASP A 90 4.92 3.02 4.12
C ASP A 90 4.68 4.47 4.60
N GLY A 91 3.40 4.86 4.75
CA GLY A 91 3.05 6.19 5.23
C GLY A 91 3.60 6.52 6.63
N ILE A 92 3.48 5.59 7.59
CA ILE A 92 4.01 5.80 8.95
C ILE A 92 5.54 5.67 8.94
N ALA A 93 6.11 4.80 8.11
CA ALA A 93 7.56 4.65 7.96
C ALA A 93 8.23 5.96 7.51
N ASP A 94 7.64 6.68 6.55
CA ASP A 94 8.17 7.97 6.09
C ASP A 94 8.08 9.04 7.20
N ILE A 95 6.96 9.12 7.93
CA ILE A 95 6.79 10.08 9.04
C ILE A 95 7.79 9.79 10.17
N VAL A 96 7.87 8.54 10.62
CA VAL A 96 8.75 8.13 11.72
C VAL A 96 10.21 8.18 11.28
N GLY A 97 10.52 7.77 10.06
CA GLY A 97 11.86 7.83 9.48
C GLY A 97 12.39 9.26 9.39
N ARG A 98 11.54 10.23 9.02
CA ARG A 98 11.93 11.65 8.99
C ARG A 98 12.11 12.25 10.38
N ARG A 99 11.27 11.89 11.36
CA ARG A 99 11.32 12.46 12.73
C ARG A 99 12.36 11.80 13.64
N PHE A 100 12.47 10.48 13.59
CA PHE A 100 13.21 9.67 14.55
C PHE A 100 14.32 8.81 13.90
N GLY A 101 14.42 8.79 12.57
CA GLY A 101 15.39 7.99 11.81
C GLY A 101 16.82 8.51 11.83
N LYS A 102 17.37 8.77 13.03
CA LYS A 102 18.77 9.18 13.24
C LYS A 102 19.76 8.08 12.87
N GLN A 103 19.41 6.83 13.20
CA GLN A 103 20.22 5.65 12.85
C GLN A 103 19.80 5.13 11.48
N LYS A 104 20.66 5.35 10.49
CA LYS A 104 20.48 4.86 9.11
C LYS A 104 20.88 3.40 9.00
N LEU A 105 20.33 2.71 8.01
CA LEU A 105 20.70 1.32 7.74
C LEU A 105 22.11 1.27 7.12
N PRO A 106 22.94 0.27 7.48
CA PRO A 106 24.33 0.18 7.00
C PRO A 106 24.41 -0.01 5.48
N TYR A 107 23.42 -0.66 4.88
CA TYR A 107 23.32 -0.91 3.44
C TYR A 107 22.46 0.12 2.67
N ASN A 108 21.63 0.91 3.35
CA ASN A 108 20.78 1.93 2.73
C ASN A 108 20.73 3.21 3.57
N LYS A 109 21.45 4.25 3.13
CA LYS A 109 21.54 5.52 3.86
C LYS A 109 20.26 6.36 3.78
N ASN A 110 19.39 6.09 2.81
CA ASN A 110 18.12 6.81 2.66
C ASN A 110 17.11 6.36 3.72
N LYS A 111 17.17 5.09 4.10
CA LYS A 111 16.25 4.44 5.05
C LYS A 111 16.85 4.34 6.45
N SER A 112 15.99 4.13 7.45
CA SER A 112 16.39 4.14 8.86
C SER A 112 15.79 2.95 9.60
N PHE A 113 16.48 2.49 10.65
CA PHE A 113 15.96 1.40 11.50
C PHE A 113 14.59 1.75 12.10
N ALA A 114 14.43 3.00 12.56
CA ALA A 114 13.16 3.49 13.10
C ALA A 114 12.03 3.44 12.05
N GLY A 115 12.33 3.81 10.80
CA GLY A 115 11.37 3.75 9.70
C GLY A 115 10.93 2.32 9.38
N SER A 116 11.86 1.37 9.26
CA SER A 116 11.52 -0.02 8.92
C SER A 116 10.79 -0.75 10.06
N VAL A 117 11.12 -0.45 11.34
CA VAL A 117 10.32 -0.95 12.49
C VAL A 117 8.92 -0.33 12.46
N ALA A 118 8.81 0.97 12.17
CA ALA A 118 7.52 1.63 12.04
C ALA A 118 6.68 1.04 10.90
N MET A 119 7.30 0.73 9.76
CA MET A 119 6.64 0.04 8.65
C MET A 119 6.04 -1.30 9.07
N ALA A 120 6.85 -2.17 9.66
CA ALA A 120 6.43 -3.50 10.06
C ALA A 120 5.30 -3.44 11.11
N THR A 121 5.46 -2.60 12.13
CA THR A 121 4.48 -2.46 13.22
C THR A 121 3.17 -1.83 12.74
N ALA A 122 3.23 -0.74 11.98
CA ALA A 122 2.05 -0.06 11.45
C ALA A 122 1.28 -0.93 10.46
N GLY A 123 1.98 -1.56 9.51
CA GLY A 123 1.39 -2.47 8.54
C GLY A 123 0.70 -3.66 9.22
N PHE A 124 1.35 -4.25 10.22
CA PHE A 124 0.82 -5.39 10.97
C PHE A 124 -0.42 -5.02 11.80
N LEU A 125 -0.34 -3.95 12.60
CA LEU A 125 -1.45 -3.50 13.44
C LEU A 125 -2.64 -3.05 12.61
N ALA A 126 -2.41 -2.35 11.50
CA ALA A 126 -3.47 -1.98 10.57
C ALA A 126 -4.11 -3.23 9.94
N SER A 127 -3.32 -4.23 9.55
CA SER A 127 -3.83 -5.48 8.97
C SER A 127 -4.71 -6.24 9.96
N ILE A 128 -4.31 -6.33 11.23
CA ILE A 128 -5.13 -6.92 12.30
C ILE A 128 -6.42 -6.13 12.50
N GLY A 129 -6.33 -4.80 12.57
CA GLY A 129 -7.50 -3.93 12.73
C GLY A 129 -8.52 -4.13 11.61
N TYR A 130 -8.06 -4.19 10.35
CA TYR A 130 -8.93 -4.45 9.21
C TYR A 130 -9.42 -5.90 9.12
N LEU A 131 -8.63 -6.88 9.59
CA LEU A 131 -9.09 -8.26 9.72
C LEU A 131 -10.29 -8.35 10.67
N HIS A 132 -10.19 -7.75 11.86
CA HIS A 132 -11.31 -7.70 12.80
C HIS A 132 -12.48 -6.91 12.23
N TYR A 133 -12.23 -5.78 11.57
CA TYR A 133 -13.28 -4.99 10.91
C TYR A 133 -14.06 -5.83 9.90
N PHE A 134 -13.39 -6.54 8.99
CA PHE A 134 -14.07 -7.38 8.01
C PHE A 134 -14.69 -8.65 8.61
N SER A 135 -14.14 -9.15 9.72
CA SER A 135 -14.73 -10.24 10.49
C SER A 135 -16.07 -9.86 11.14
N LEU A 136 -16.22 -8.61 11.62
CA LEU A 136 -17.50 -8.11 12.16
C LEU A 136 -18.63 -8.15 11.13
N PHE A 137 -18.32 -8.01 9.84
CA PHE A 137 -19.28 -8.12 8.75
C PHE A 137 -19.43 -9.56 8.20
N GLY A 138 -18.74 -10.53 8.80
CA GLY A 138 -18.78 -11.94 8.37
C GLY A 138 -18.08 -12.22 7.04
N TYR A 139 -17.16 -11.35 6.59
CA TYR A 139 -16.46 -11.55 5.32
C TYR A 139 -15.23 -12.44 5.44
N ILE A 140 -14.55 -12.42 6.59
CA ILE A 140 -13.31 -13.16 6.84
C ILE A 140 -13.33 -13.70 8.26
N GLU A 141 -12.98 -14.97 8.42
CA GLU A 141 -12.77 -15.56 9.75
C GLU A 141 -11.39 -15.22 10.30
N VAL A 142 -11.33 -14.85 11.57
CA VAL A 142 -10.07 -14.61 12.26
C VAL A 142 -9.42 -15.95 12.60
N SER A 143 -8.25 -16.21 12.01
CA SER A 143 -7.43 -17.38 12.31
C SER A 143 -6.04 -16.98 12.76
N SER A 144 -5.46 -17.72 13.71
CA SER A 144 -4.07 -17.55 14.14
C SER A 144 -3.10 -17.66 12.95
N LYS A 145 -3.42 -18.48 11.94
CA LYS A 145 -2.64 -18.58 10.69
C LYS A 145 -2.62 -17.25 9.96
N THR A 146 -3.76 -16.60 9.79
CA THR A 146 -3.89 -15.30 9.08
C THR A 146 -3.17 -14.19 9.85
N VAL A 147 -3.29 -14.16 11.18
CA VAL A 147 -2.57 -13.19 12.02
C VAL A 147 -1.06 -13.38 11.88
N LEU A 148 -0.56 -14.61 12.01
CA LEU A 148 0.86 -14.90 11.82
C LEU A 148 1.32 -14.60 10.38
N GLY A 149 0.46 -14.86 9.40
CA GLY A 149 0.68 -14.51 8.00
C GLY A 149 0.88 -13.01 7.82
N PHE A 150 0.06 -12.16 8.44
CA PHE A 150 0.25 -10.72 8.40
C PHE A 150 1.57 -10.27 9.01
N LEU A 151 2.03 -10.92 10.08
CA LEU A 151 3.34 -10.62 10.66
C LEU A 151 4.45 -10.85 9.61
N PHE A 152 4.44 -12.00 8.93
CA PHE A 152 5.42 -12.31 7.89
C PHE A 152 5.33 -11.37 6.70
N VAL A 153 4.12 -11.03 6.25
CA VAL A 153 3.90 -10.08 5.15
C VAL A 153 4.45 -8.69 5.51
N SER A 154 4.14 -8.17 6.71
CA SER A 154 4.64 -6.85 7.14
C SER A 154 6.15 -6.84 7.38
N LEU A 155 6.74 -7.92 7.88
CA LEU A 155 8.20 -8.05 7.97
C LEU A 155 8.86 -8.08 6.60
N ALA A 156 8.32 -8.86 5.66
CA ALA A 156 8.84 -8.93 4.30
C ALA A 156 8.72 -7.57 3.58
N ALA A 157 7.59 -6.88 3.75
CA ALA A 157 7.38 -5.53 3.23
C ALA A 157 8.41 -4.54 3.77
N ALA A 158 8.68 -4.55 5.09
CA ALA A 158 9.70 -3.70 5.70
C ALA A 158 11.12 -4.04 5.23
N LEU A 159 11.44 -5.32 5.04
CA LEU A 159 12.74 -5.73 4.50
C LEU A 159 12.94 -5.26 3.06
N VAL A 160 11.92 -5.39 2.21
CA VAL A 160 11.98 -4.91 0.83
C VAL A 160 12.08 -3.39 0.78
N GLU A 161 11.26 -2.68 1.57
CA GLU A 161 11.32 -1.21 1.67
C GLU A 161 12.69 -0.71 2.15
N SER A 162 13.33 -1.45 3.06
CA SER A 162 14.67 -1.12 3.54
C SER A 162 15.75 -1.29 2.46
N HIS A 163 15.50 -2.12 1.44
CA HIS A 163 16.49 -2.52 0.44
C HIS A 163 16.83 -1.39 -0.56
N PRO A 164 18.10 -1.19 -0.94
CA PRO A 164 18.49 -0.14 -1.88
C PRO A 164 17.79 -0.22 -3.24
N LEU A 165 17.61 -1.44 -3.77
CA LEU A 165 16.88 -1.66 -5.03
C LEU A 165 15.44 -1.15 -4.99
N SER A 166 14.79 -1.18 -3.82
CA SER A 166 13.44 -0.65 -3.66
C SER A 166 13.43 0.88 -3.79
N SER A 167 14.45 1.53 -3.24
CA SER A 167 14.64 2.97 -3.39
C SER A 167 14.92 3.40 -4.84
N GLU A 168 15.45 2.51 -5.68
CA GLU A 168 15.68 2.78 -7.11
C GLU A 168 14.46 2.47 -7.99
N LEU A 169 13.73 1.38 -7.69
CA LEU A 169 12.58 0.91 -8.48
C LEU A 169 11.24 1.56 -8.10
N ASP A 170 11.16 2.19 -6.92
CA ASP A 170 9.97 2.75 -6.26
C ASP A 170 9.29 1.78 -5.27
N ASP A 171 9.25 2.20 -4.01
CA ASP A 171 8.65 1.44 -2.90
C ASP A 171 7.15 1.16 -3.14
N ASN A 172 6.46 2.03 -3.89
CA ASN A 172 5.05 1.87 -4.23
C ASN A 172 4.78 0.70 -5.19
N LEU A 173 5.81 0.14 -5.82
CA LEU A 173 5.73 -1.03 -6.68
C LEU A 173 6.23 -2.29 -5.95
N THR A 174 7.36 -2.22 -5.27
CA THR A 174 8.01 -3.37 -4.64
C THR A 174 7.25 -3.88 -3.42
N VAL A 175 6.72 -2.97 -2.58
CA VAL A 175 6.01 -3.30 -1.33
C VAL A 175 4.70 -4.06 -1.60
N PRO A 176 3.85 -3.65 -2.57
CA PRO A 176 2.67 -4.43 -2.92
C PRO A 176 3.02 -5.80 -3.48
N LEU A 177 4.03 -5.88 -4.36
CA LEU A 177 4.44 -7.14 -4.98
C LEU A 177 4.91 -8.17 -3.95
N ILE A 178 5.79 -7.77 -3.02
CA ILE A 178 6.22 -8.68 -1.96
C ILE A 178 5.09 -9.04 -1.01
N SER A 179 4.16 -8.11 -0.75
CA SER A 179 3.00 -8.39 0.11
C SER A 179 2.06 -9.42 -0.53
N VAL A 180 1.85 -9.37 -1.85
CA VAL A 180 1.12 -10.44 -2.57
C VAL A 180 1.88 -11.75 -2.50
N LEU A 181 3.18 -11.74 -2.84
CA LEU A 181 3.98 -12.94 -2.97
C LEU A 181 4.12 -13.69 -1.64
N VAL A 182 4.41 -12.98 -0.56
CA VAL A 182 4.49 -13.60 0.76
C VAL A 182 3.10 -13.95 1.25
N GLY A 183 2.12 -13.07 1.03
CA GLY A 183 0.72 -13.30 1.41
C GLY A 183 0.15 -14.58 0.82
N SER A 184 0.39 -14.86 -0.47
CA SER A 184 -0.08 -16.09 -1.12
C SER A 184 0.59 -17.37 -0.63
N LEU A 185 1.74 -17.27 0.04
CA LEU A 185 2.45 -18.41 0.62
C LEU A 185 2.05 -18.69 2.07
N VAL A 186 1.76 -17.65 2.84
CA VAL A 186 1.59 -17.76 4.31
C VAL A 186 0.15 -17.62 4.79
N ILE A 187 -0.74 -17.01 4.01
CA ILE A 187 -2.16 -16.81 4.31
C ILE A 187 -2.97 -17.88 3.58
#